data_AF-A0A4S3FZL2-F1
#
_entry.id   AF-A0A4S3FZL2-F1
#
_cell.length_a   1.000
_cell.length_b   1.000
_cell.length_c   1.000
_cell.angle_alpha   90.00
_cell.angle_beta   90.00
_cell.angle_gamma   90.00
#
_symmetry.space_group_name_H-M   'P 1'
#
loop_
_entity.id
_entity.type
_entity.pdbx_description
1 polymer ?
#
loop_
_entity_poly.entity_id
_entity_poly.type
_entity_poly.pdbx_seq_one_letter_code
_entity_poly.pdbx_strand_id
1 'polypeptide(L)'
;MKSRRAFLAAAAATPLLYPVIKHAQTREPVPLPADDGRRLPNVLLETHDGRQVRFYDDLVKDRMVVINMMYANCSNLCPPNTANLLQVQEALRDRMGKDVFMYSLTLQPAIDKPLDLRRYMDKFDIKPGWTFLTGDPAHVELLRRRLGFYTLDAVADADLKQHTGMLRIGHDARDRWSMIPALATPRQIVNSISGYL
;
A
#
# COMPACT_ATOMS: atom_id res chain seq x y z
N MET A 1 56.04 19.87 -56.53
CA MET A 1 56.59 19.62 -55.18
C MET A 1 55.81 20.47 -54.19
N LYS A 2 55.31 19.85 -53.10
CA LYS A 2 54.52 20.42 -51.97
C LYS A 2 53.04 20.73 -52.31
N SER A 3 52.02 20.37 -51.53
CA SER A 3 51.89 19.54 -50.31
C SER A 3 50.39 19.30 -50.11
N ARG A 4 49.94 18.04 -50.10
CA ARG A 4 48.57 17.68 -49.70
C ARG A 4 48.47 17.81 -48.19
N ARG A 5 47.64 18.72 -47.68
CA ARG A 5 47.24 18.71 -46.26
C ARG A 5 45.90 18.01 -46.13
N ALA A 6 45.96 16.75 -45.71
CA ALA A 6 44.82 16.02 -45.18
C ALA A 6 44.46 16.63 -43.82
N PHE A 7 43.22 17.09 -43.67
CA PHE A 7 42.65 17.42 -42.37
C PHE A 7 41.99 16.16 -41.82
N LEU A 8 42.55 15.64 -40.73
CA LEU A 8 41.96 14.60 -39.90
C LEU A 8 41.55 15.23 -38.55
N ALA A 9 40.44 14.69 -38.05
CA ALA A 9 39.93 14.74 -36.67
C ALA A 9 39.21 16.05 -36.24
N ALA A 10 38.14 16.02 -35.44
CA ALA A 10 37.59 14.94 -34.61
C ALA A 10 36.06 15.09 -34.51
N ALA A 11 35.32 13.99 -34.62
CA ALA A 11 33.92 13.96 -34.20
C ALA A 11 33.91 13.91 -32.66
N ALA A 12 33.58 15.03 -32.02
CA ALA A 12 33.34 15.06 -30.59
C ALA A 12 32.05 14.28 -30.30
N ALA A 13 32.17 13.07 -29.75
CA ALA A 13 31.04 12.36 -29.18
C ALA A 13 30.65 13.05 -27.87
N THR A 14 29.69 13.97 -27.93
CA THR A 14 29.06 14.54 -26.75
C THR A 14 28.24 13.44 -26.08
N PRO A 15 28.53 13.07 -24.82
CA PRO A 15 27.70 12.13 -24.10
C PRO A 15 26.34 12.80 -23.88
N LEU A 16 25.28 12.23 -24.46
CA LEU A 16 23.91 12.57 -24.13
C LEU A 16 23.68 12.19 -22.66
N LEU A 17 23.88 13.15 -21.77
CA LEU A 17 23.39 13.08 -20.39
C LEU A 17 21.86 13.14 -20.45
N TYR A 18 21.24 11.98 -20.64
CA TYR A 18 19.83 11.82 -20.32
C TYR A 18 19.69 11.95 -18.81
N PRO A 19 18.99 12.97 -18.28
CA PRO A 19 18.71 12.99 -16.87
C PRO A 19 17.73 11.85 -16.61
N VAL A 20 18.19 10.80 -15.93
CA VAL A 20 17.30 9.74 -15.42
C VAL A 20 16.56 10.33 -14.23
N ILE A 21 15.56 11.18 -14.49
CA ILE A 21 14.61 11.57 -13.45
C ILE A 21 13.55 10.48 -13.39
N LYS A 22 13.86 9.37 -12.71
CA LYS A 22 12.81 8.53 -12.15
C LYS A 22 12.16 9.37 -11.04
N HIS A 23 11.08 10.08 -11.38
CA HIS A 23 10.23 10.71 -10.38
C HIS A 23 9.68 9.60 -9.46
N ALA A 24 10.34 9.38 -8.33
CA ALA A 24 9.72 8.76 -7.19
C ALA A 24 8.58 9.69 -6.77
N GLN A 25 7.37 9.15 -6.59
CA GLN A 25 6.31 9.91 -5.96
C GLN A 25 6.64 9.90 -4.48
N THR A 26 7.28 10.97 -4.01
CA THR A 26 7.75 11.07 -2.64
C THR A 26 6.68 11.69 -1.75
N ARG A 27 6.45 11.14 -0.57
CA ARG A 27 5.63 11.78 0.47
C ARG A 27 6.47 12.75 1.30
N GLU A 28 5.82 13.76 1.84
CA GLU A 28 6.42 14.61 2.88
C GLU A 28 6.42 13.88 4.25
N PRO A 29 7.42 14.15 5.11
CA PRO A 29 7.40 13.67 6.48
C PRO A 29 6.19 14.23 7.24
N VAL A 30 5.47 13.36 7.96
CA VAL A 30 4.33 13.73 8.79
C VAL A 30 4.69 13.48 10.25
N PRO A 31 4.51 14.45 11.16
CA PRO A 31 4.71 14.24 12.60
C PRO A 31 3.77 13.13 13.12
N LEU A 32 4.30 12.22 13.93
CA LEU A 32 3.49 11.19 14.57
C LEU A 32 2.76 11.77 15.79
N PRO A 33 1.51 11.36 16.04
CA PRO A 33 0.83 11.70 17.28
C PRO A 33 1.47 10.94 18.46
N ALA A 34 1.14 11.33 19.69
CA ALA A 34 1.62 10.67 20.90
C ALA A 34 1.25 9.18 20.90
N ASP A 35 2.19 8.34 21.35
CA ASP A 35 1.96 6.90 21.49
C ASP A 35 0.93 6.63 22.60
N ASP A 36 -0.13 5.91 22.27
CA ASP A 36 -1.16 5.50 23.23
C ASP A 36 -0.77 4.24 24.02
N GLY A 37 0.44 3.72 23.80
CA GLY A 37 0.99 2.53 24.46
C GLY A 37 0.36 1.21 24.00
N ARG A 38 -0.58 1.26 23.04
CA ARG A 38 -1.19 0.06 22.48
C ARG A 38 -0.27 -0.57 21.45
N ARG A 39 -0.37 -1.90 21.34
CA ARG A 39 0.32 -2.65 20.27
C ARG A 39 -0.14 -2.18 18.88
N LEU A 40 -1.45 -1.99 18.71
CA LEU A 40 -2.04 -1.42 17.51
C LEU A 40 -2.79 -0.13 17.87
N PRO A 41 -2.51 0.99 17.18
CA PRO A 41 -3.15 2.27 17.46
C PRO A 41 -4.68 2.23 17.28
N ASN A 42 -5.43 2.92 18.13
CA ASN A 42 -6.89 3.01 18.00
C ASN A 42 -7.37 4.36 17.42
N VAL A 43 -6.68 4.78 16.36
CA VAL A 43 -6.90 6.08 15.69
C VAL A 43 -8.19 6.10 14.87
N LEU A 44 -8.73 7.31 14.67
CA LEU A 44 -9.90 7.53 13.83
C LEU A 44 -9.52 7.55 12.34
N LEU A 45 -10.30 6.83 11.54
CA LEU A 45 -10.21 6.72 10.09
C LEU A 45 -11.59 6.94 9.46
N GLU A 46 -11.60 7.12 8.15
CA GLU A 46 -12.81 7.24 7.34
C GLU A 46 -12.81 6.19 6.23
N THR A 47 -13.94 5.52 6.05
CA THR A 47 -14.12 4.54 4.98
C THR A 47 -14.45 5.20 3.64
N HIS A 48 -14.34 4.48 2.53
CA HIS A 48 -14.87 4.87 1.22
C HIS A 48 -16.38 5.21 1.20
N ASP A 49 -17.14 4.80 2.23
CA ASP A 49 -18.53 5.17 2.48
C ASP A 49 -18.72 6.46 3.29
N GLY A 50 -17.65 7.15 3.66
CA GLY A 50 -17.70 8.35 4.51
C GLY A 50 -18.01 8.04 5.97
N ARG A 51 -18.03 6.76 6.37
CA ARG A 51 -18.23 6.35 7.75
C ARG A 51 -16.94 6.48 8.55
N GLN A 52 -17.03 7.15 9.70
CA GLN A 52 -15.96 7.23 10.69
C GLN A 52 -15.83 5.90 11.45
N VAL A 53 -14.60 5.42 11.62
CA VAL A 53 -14.27 4.15 12.28
C VAL A 53 -12.99 4.28 13.09
N ARG A 54 -12.91 3.62 14.24
CA ARG A 54 -11.68 3.44 15.01
C ARG A 54 -10.94 2.20 14.54
N PHE A 55 -9.67 2.35 14.19
CA PHE A 55 -8.90 1.26 13.57
C PHE A 55 -8.92 -0.03 14.40
N TYR A 56 -8.62 0.05 15.70
CA TYR A 56 -8.57 -1.16 16.51
C TYR A 56 -9.97 -1.67 16.85
N ASP A 57 -10.79 -0.85 17.51
CA ASP A 57 -12.08 -1.30 18.06
C ASP A 57 -13.07 -1.74 16.97
N ASP A 58 -13.15 -1.04 15.83
CA ASP A 58 -14.15 -1.33 14.81
C ASP A 58 -13.66 -2.30 13.73
N LEU A 59 -12.35 -2.33 13.45
CA LEU A 59 -11.80 -3.05 12.28
C LEU A 59 -10.94 -4.25 12.64
N VAL A 60 -10.23 -4.25 13.77
CA VAL A 60 -9.21 -5.28 14.06
C VAL A 60 -9.60 -6.17 15.22
N LYS A 61 -10.20 -5.62 16.26
CA LYS A 61 -10.47 -6.32 17.50
C LYS A 61 -11.22 -7.63 17.25
N ASP A 62 -10.65 -8.73 17.75
CA ASP A 62 -11.19 -10.09 17.64
C ASP A 62 -11.42 -10.61 16.20
N ARG A 63 -10.78 -10.01 15.19
CA ARG A 63 -10.97 -10.36 13.76
C ARG A 63 -9.73 -10.95 13.11
N MET A 64 -9.96 -11.70 12.02
CA MET A 64 -8.94 -11.99 11.00
C MET A 64 -8.94 -10.88 9.95
N VAL A 65 -7.81 -10.20 9.80
CA VAL A 65 -7.65 -9.05 8.92
C VAL A 65 -6.51 -9.25 7.93
N VAL A 66 -6.71 -8.80 6.70
CA VAL A 66 -5.67 -8.68 5.67
C VAL A 66 -5.57 -7.21 5.29
N ILE A 67 -4.42 -6.61 5.55
CA ILE A 67 -4.22 -5.17 5.39
C ILE A 67 -3.14 -4.93 4.34
N ASN A 68 -3.35 -3.97 3.45
CA ASN A 68 -2.32 -3.48 2.54
C ASN A 68 -2.37 -1.97 2.39
N MET A 69 -1.27 -1.40 1.88
CA MET A 69 -1.19 0.01 1.52
C MET A 69 -1.44 0.18 0.02
N MET A 70 -2.11 1.26 -0.37
CA MET A 70 -2.36 1.64 -1.77
C MET A 70 -2.53 3.15 -1.90
N TYR A 71 -2.80 3.69 -3.08
CA TYR A 71 -3.31 5.05 -3.27
C TYR A 71 -4.04 5.14 -4.62
N ALA A 72 -5.05 6.00 -4.74
CA ALA A 72 -6.07 5.89 -5.79
C ALA A 72 -5.51 6.12 -7.21
N ASN A 73 -4.54 7.03 -7.35
CA ASN A 73 -3.91 7.35 -8.63
C ASN A 73 -2.70 6.44 -8.99
N CYS A 74 -2.43 5.42 -8.18
CA CYS A 74 -1.32 4.48 -8.40
C CYS A 74 -1.49 3.69 -9.70
N SER A 75 -0.58 3.88 -10.65
CA SER A 75 -0.68 3.30 -12.00
C SER A 75 0.17 2.04 -12.21
N ASN A 76 1.08 1.72 -11.29
CA ASN A 76 2.07 0.65 -11.49
C ASN A 76 1.83 -0.56 -10.58
N LEU A 77 2.13 -0.45 -9.29
CA LEU A 77 2.12 -1.60 -8.37
C LEU A 77 0.72 -1.95 -7.83
N CYS A 78 -0.14 -0.97 -7.64
CA CYS A 78 -1.45 -1.20 -7.03
C CYS A 78 -2.41 -2.00 -7.93
N PRO A 79 -2.55 -1.72 -9.25
CA PRO A 79 -3.42 -2.52 -10.12
C PRO A 79 -3.15 -4.04 -10.13
N PRO A 80 -1.91 -4.54 -10.30
CA PRO A 80 -1.64 -5.98 -10.25
C PRO A 80 -1.86 -6.56 -8.85
N ASN A 81 -1.54 -5.83 -7.78
CA ASN A 81 -1.82 -6.26 -6.40
C ASN A 81 -3.33 -6.42 -6.18
N THR A 82 -4.12 -5.43 -6.59
CA THR A 82 -5.59 -5.46 -6.50
C THR A 82 -6.17 -6.63 -7.30
N ALA A 83 -5.69 -6.86 -8.53
CA ALA A 83 -6.13 -7.99 -9.36
C ALA A 83 -5.82 -9.35 -8.71
N ASN A 84 -4.67 -9.50 -8.06
CA ASN A 84 -4.32 -10.72 -7.33
C ASN A 84 -5.19 -10.90 -6.07
N LEU A 85 -5.42 -9.82 -5.34
CA LEU A 85 -6.26 -9.81 -4.14
C LEU A 85 -7.75 -10.07 -4.42
N LEU A 86 -8.25 -9.70 -5.60
CA LEU A 86 -9.59 -10.12 -6.05
C LEU A 86 -9.72 -11.65 -6.15
N GLN A 87 -8.67 -12.33 -6.63
CA GLN A 87 -8.67 -13.80 -6.65
C GLN A 87 -8.64 -14.40 -5.23
N VAL A 88 -8.00 -13.72 -4.28
CA VAL A 88 -8.03 -14.09 -2.87
C VAL A 88 -9.44 -13.88 -2.29
N GLN A 89 -10.07 -12.73 -2.57
CA GLN A 89 -11.44 -12.43 -2.16
C GLN A 89 -12.42 -13.50 -2.68
N GLU A 90 -12.31 -13.84 -3.97
CA GLU A 90 -13.11 -14.90 -4.60
C GLU A 90 -12.84 -16.27 -3.96
N ALA A 91 -11.59 -16.61 -3.67
CA ALA A 91 -11.26 -17.89 -3.03
C ALA A 91 -11.82 -18.02 -1.61
N LEU A 92 -11.92 -16.90 -0.88
CA LEU A 92 -12.48 -16.84 0.48
C LEU A 92 -14.02 -16.90 0.52
N ARG A 93 -14.70 -16.53 -0.58
CA ARG A 93 -16.17 -16.60 -0.73
C ARG A 93 -16.93 -16.08 0.50
N ASP A 94 -17.83 -16.88 1.06
CA ASP A 94 -18.73 -16.53 2.16
C ASP A 94 -18.02 -16.17 3.48
N ARG A 95 -16.72 -16.42 3.58
CA ARG A 95 -15.90 -16.00 4.73
C ARG A 95 -15.63 -14.49 4.72
N MET A 96 -15.69 -13.86 3.54
CA MET A 96 -15.44 -12.43 3.38
C MET A 96 -16.52 -11.60 4.07
N GLY A 97 -16.09 -10.65 4.90
CA GLY A 97 -16.98 -9.80 5.70
C GLY A 97 -17.67 -10.50 6.87
N LYS A 98 -17.33 -11.77 7.14
CA LYS A 98 -17.82 -12.54 8.31
C LYS A 98 -16.66 -12.98 9.18
N ASP A 99 -15.81 -13.83 8.63
CA ASP A 99 -14.64 -14.37 9.32
C ASP A 99 -13.38 -13.58 8.96
N VAL A 100 -13.26 -13.15 7.70
CA VAL A 100 -12.08 -12.46 7.16
C VAL A 100 -12.49 -11.09 6.63
N PHE A 101 -11.71 -10.08 6.98
CA PHE A 101 -11.92 -8.70 6.55
C PHE A 101 -10.66 -8.17 5.84
N MET A 102 -10.84 -7.55 4.68
CA MET A 102 -9.73 -6.95 3.93
C MET A 102 -9.77 -5.42 4.06
N TYR A 103 -8.60 -4.82 4.23
CA TYR A 103 -8.45 -3.38 4.42
C TYR A 103 -7.33 -2.81 3.55
N SER A 104 -7.69 -1.86 2.68
CA SER A 104 -6.73 -1.08 1.89
C SER A 104 -6.64 0.33 2.47
N LEU A 105 -5.49 0.71 3.03
CA LEU A 105 -5.26 2.07 3.54
C LEU A 105 -4.53 2.89 2.46
N THR A 106 -4.99 4.13 2.23
CA THR A 106 -4.28 5.03 1.31
C THR A 106 -2.94 5.53 1.91
N LEU A 107 -1.90 5.65 1.09
CA LEU A 107 -0.65 6.35 1.41
C LEU A 107 -0.72 7.85 1.10
N GLN A 108 -1.82 8.32 0.49
CA GLN A 108 -2.04 9.73 0.15
C GLN A 108 -3.32 10.29 0.81
N PRO A 109 -3.49 10.20 2.15
CA PRO A 109 -4.73 10.61 2.83
C PRO A 109 -5.10 12.10 2.67
N ALA A 110 -4.12 12.96 2.40
CA ALA A 110 -4.35 14.36 2.08
C ALA A 110 -5.12 14.53 0.74
N ILE A 111 -4.95 13.59 -0.20
CA ILE A 111 -5.47 13.64 -1.56
C ILE A 111 -6.66 12.70 -1.72
N ASP A 112 -6.50 11.43 -1.35
CA ASP A 112 -7.48 10.37 -1.58
C ASP A 112 -8.66 10.51 -0.61
N LYS A 113 -9.76 11.09 -1.09
CA LYS A 113 -11.02 11.23 -0.35
C LYS A 113 -11.87 9.97 -0.49
N PRO A 114 -12.90 9.78 0.36
CA PRO A 114 -13.78 8.61 0.28
C PRO A 114 -14.32 8.33 -1.12
N LEU A 115 -14.68 9.39 -1.88
CA LEU A 115 -15.16 9.26 -3.24
C LEU A 115 -14.11 8.71 -4.22
N ASP A 116 -12.84 9.09 -4.08
CA ASP A 116 -11.76 8.59 -4.93
C ASP A 116 -11.45 7.12 -4.63
N LEU A 117 -11.51 6.74 -3.35
CA LEU A 117 -11.39 5.35 -2.92
C LEU A 117 -12.56 4.50 -3.45
N ARG A 118 -13.80 5.03 -3.42
CA ARG A 118 -14.95 4.34 -4.02
C ARG A 118 -14.76 4.16 -5.52
N ARG A 119 -14.36 5.20 -6.24
CA ARG A 119 -14.09 5.10 -7.69
C ARG A 119 -13.02 4.06 -8.00
N TYR A 120 -12.00 3.94 -7.16
CA TYR A 120 -11.01 2.88 -7.28
C TYR A 120 -11.66 1.49 -7.09
N MET A 121 -12.48 1.31 -6.06
CA MET A 121 -13.20 0.06 -5.82
C MET A 121 -14.12 -0.32 -7.00
N ASP A 122 -14.91 0.63 -7.50
CA ASP A 122 -15.83 0.41 -8.61
C ASP A 122 -15.08 0.00 -9.89
N LYS A 123 -13.94 0.64 -10.17
CA LYS A 123 -13.09 0.32 -11.32
C LYS A 123 -12.61 -1.13 -11.33
N PHE A 124 -12.34 -1.70 -10.16
CA PHE A 124 -11.84 -3.06 -10.00
C PHE A 124 -12.96 -4.06 -9.64
N ASP A 125 -14.22 -3.62 -9.58
CA ASP A 125 -15.37 -4.44 -9.19
C ASP A 125 -15.18 -5.15 -7.82
N ILE A 126 -14.60 -4.42 -6.86
CA ILE A 126 -14.30 -4.94 -5.53
C ILE A 126 -15.59 -5.24 -4.76
N LYS A 127 -15.70 -6.45 -4.21
CA LYS A 127 -16.91 -6.94 -3.54
C LYS A 127 -16.94 -6.62 -2.04
N PRO A 128 -18.08 -6.78 -1.36
CA PRO A 128 -18.19 -6.61 0.09
C PRO A 128 -17.18 -7.44 0.89
N GLY A 129 -16.88 -6.99 2.11
CA GLY A 129 -15.84 -7.59 2.97
C GLY A 129 -14.44 -7.00 2.75
N TRP A 130 -14.28 -6.10 1.77
CA TRP A 130 -13.06 -5.33 1.56
C TRP A 130 -13.35 -3.82 1.67
N THR A 131 -12.76 -3.16 2.66
CA THR A 131 -12.97 -1.73 2.92
C THR A 131 -11.71 -0.92 2.59
N PHE A 132 -11.89 0.18 1.87
CA PHE A 132 -10.84 1.15 1.62
C PHE A 132 -10.95 2.30 2.64
N LEU A 133 -9.81 2.76 3.13
CA LEU A 133 -9.68 3.66 4.28
C LEU A 133 -8.77 4.85 3.97
N THR A 134 -9.19 6.03 4.44
CA THR A 134 -8.42 7.28 4.50
C THR A 134 -8.57 7.90 5.90
N GLY A 135 -8.05 9.09 6.13
CA GLY A 135 -8.19 9.79 7.41
C GLY A 135 -7.18 10.92 7.57
N ASP A 136 -6.92 11.28 8.83
CA ASP A 136 -5.87 12.24 9.15
C ASP A 136 -4.48 11.70 8.71
N PRO A 137 -3.64 12.50 8.03
CA PRO A 137 -2.33 12.07 7.58
C PRO A 137 -1.42 11.53 8.69
N ALA A 138 -1.47 12.09 9.90
CA ALA A 138 -0.66 11.63 11.04
C ALA A 138 -1.16 10.28 11.58
N HIS A 139 -2.48 10.06 11.57
CA HIS A 139 -3.06 8.77 11.95
C HIS A 139 -2.68 7.65 10.97
N VAL A 140 -2.79 7.92 9.67
CA VAL A 140 -2.42 6.96 8.63
C VAL A 140 -0.92 6.67 8.67
N GLU A 141 -0.08 7.68 8.87
CA GLU A 141 1.37 7.48 9.01
C GLU A 141 1.73 6.66 10.26
N LEU A 142 1.06 6.90 11.39
CA LEU A 142 1.24 6.10 12.59
C LEU A 142 0.89 4.63 12.33
N LEU A 143 -0.25 4.37 11.69
CA LEU A 143 -0.67 3.01 11.35
C LEU A 143 0.31 2.34 10.39
N ARG A 144 0.72 3.03 9.32
CA ARG A 144 1.69 2.52 8.34
C ARG A 144 2.96 2.03 9.05
N ARG A 145 3.51 2.82 9.97
CA ARG A 145 4.70 2.43 10.76
C ARG A 145 4.42 1.28 11.72
N ARG A 146 3.32 1.33 12.49
CA ARG A 146 2.98 0.29 13.48
C ARG A 146 2.63 -1.06 12.86
N LEU A 147 2.10 -1.05 11.65
CA LEU A 147 1.83 -2.26 10.87
C LEU A 147 3.07 -2.79 10.15
N GLY A 148 4.19 -2.06 10.18
CA GLY A 148 5.47 -2.48 9.59
C GLY A 148 5.63 -2.16 8.10
N PHE A 149 4.81 -1.28 7.54
CA PHE A 149 4.92 -0.82 6.14
C PHE A 149 5.89 0.35 6.02
N TYR A 150 7.12 0.19 6.51
CA TYR A 150 8.14 1.22 6.44
C TYR A 150 9.51 0.63 6.13
N THR A 151 10.39 1.48 5.61
CA THR A 151 11.81 1.16 5.40
C THR A 151 12.67 1.99 6.38
N LEU A 152 13.82 1.46 6.79
CA LEU A 152 14.74 2.17 7.68
C LEU A 152 15.48 3.31 6.97
N ASP A 153 15.73 3.17 5.67
CA ASP A 153 16.26 4.24 4.84
C ASP A 153 15.17 5.29 4.58
N ALA A 154 15.42 6.54 4.99
CA ALA A 154 14.42 7.60 4.92
C ALA A 154 14.05 8.00 3.49
N VAL A 155 14.99 7.93 2.55
CA VAL A 155 14.75 8.28 1.14
C VAL A 155 13.88 7.21 0.48
N ALA A 156 14.18 5.94 0.72
CA ALA A 156 13.34 4.83 0.29
C ALA A 156 11.96 4.85 0.97
N ASP A 157 11.89 5.15 2.28
CA ASP A 157 10.61 5.23 3.00
C ASP A 157 9.71 6.36 2.49
N ALA A 158 10.29 7.42 1.94
CA ALA A 158 9.53 8.49 1.32
C ALA A 158 8.91 8.09 -0.04
N ASP A 159 9.48 7.12 -0.76
CA ASP A 159 8.92 6.64 -2.03
C ASP A 159 7.68 5.77 -1.79
N LEU A 160 6.52 6.26 -2.24
CA LEU A 160 5.23 5.58 -2.10
C LEU A 160 5.25 4.14 -2.64
N LYS A 161 6.09 3.85 -3.64
CA LYS A 161 6.19 2.53 -4.26
C LYS A 161 6.68 1.46 -3.28
N GLN A 162 7.49 1.81 -2.28
CA GLN A 162 8.13 0.86 -1.37
C GLN A 162 7.16 0.17 -0.39
N HIS A 163 5.93 0.68 -0.24
CA HIS A 163 5.00 0.22 0.81
C HIS A 163 3.79 -0.52 0.28
N THR A 164 3.56 -0.49 -1.05
CA THR A 164 2.35 -1.07 -1.68
C THR A 164 2.44 -2.57 -1.94
N GLY A 165 3.63 -3.16 -1.87
CA GLY A 165 3.91 -4.54 -2.32
C GLY A 165 3.69 -5.65 -1.27
N MET A 166 3.26 -5.32 -0.07
CA MET A 166 3.14 -6.26 1.05
C MET A 166 1.72 -6.29 1.61
N LEU A 167 1.35 -7.44 2.17
CA LEU A 167 0.16 -7.62 3.00
C LEU A 167 0.58 -7.89 4.44
N ARG A 168 -0.14 -7.30 5.38
CA ARG A 168 -0.11 -7.66 6.79
C ARG A 168 -1.34 -8.53 7.08
N ILE A 169 -1.12 -9.77 7.49
CA ILE A 169 -2.20 -10.72 7.83
C ILE A 169 -2.17 -10.92 9.33
N GLY A 170 -3.30 -10.70 10.01
CA GLY A 170 -3.38 -10.74 11.47
C GLY A 170 -4.66 -11.35 11.99
N HIS A 171 -4.56 -12.17 13.04
CA HIS A 171 -5.69 -12.63 13.83
C HIS A 171 -5.56 -12.08 15.25
N ASP A 172 -6.30 -11.03 15.58
CA ASP A 172 -6.13 -10.27 16.82
C ASP A 172 -6.34 -11.14 18.06
N ALA A 173 -7.45 -11.88 18.12
CA ALA A 173 -7.79 -12.76 19.25
C ALA A 173 -6.81 -13.92 19.50
N ARG A 174 -5.85 -14.17 18.60
CA ARG A 174 -4.81 -15.20 18.74
C ARG A 174 -3.40 -14.60 18.77
N ASP A 175 -3.30 -13.28 18.80
CA ASP A 175 -2.06 -12.51 18.73
C ASP A 175 -1.08 -12.95 17.62
N ARG A 176 -1.60 -13.44 16.49
CA ARG A 176 -0.76 -14.02 15.42
C ARG A 176 -0.77 -13.14 14.18
N TRP A 177 0.41 -12.71 13.76
CA TRP A 177 0.58 -11.73 12.69
C TRP A 177 1.75 -12.11 11.77
N SER A 178 1.52 -12.06 10.45
CA SER A 178 2.52 -12.34 9.42
C SER A 178 2.55 -11.24 8.36
N MET A 179 3.61 -11.23 7.54
CA MET A 179 3.73 -10.39 6.36
C MET A 179 3.97 -11.29 5.15
N ILE A 180 3.34 -11.00 4.02
CA ILE A 180 3.52 -11.74 2.77
C ILE A 180 3.46 -10.78 1.59
N PRO A 181 4.23 -10.99 0.50
CA PRO A 181 4.09 -10.17 -0.70
C PRO A 181 2.66 -10.20 -1.25
N ALA A 182 2.15 -9.05 -1.69
CA ALA A 182 0.82 -8.91 -2.28
C ALA A 182 0.67 -9.67 -3.61
N LEU A 183 1.79 -10.01 -4.25
CA LEU A 183 1.87 -10.84 -5.46
C LEU A 183 2.25 -12.30 -5.18
N ALA A 184 2.29 -12.73 -3.91
CA ALA A 184 2.29 -14.17 -3.64
C ALA A 184 1.05 -14.82 -4.27
N THR A 185 1.14 -16.09 -4.63
CA THR A 185 0.00 -16.76 -5.29
C THR A 185 -1.25 -16.67 -4.42
N PRO A 186 -2.46 -16.56 -4.99
CA PRO A 186 -3.70 -16.49 -4.21
C PRO A 186 -3.81 -17.64 -3.20
N ARG A 187 -3.36 -18.85 -3.60
CA ARG A 187 -3.29 -20.02 -2.72
C ARG A 187 -2.37 -19.80 -1.51
N GLN A 188 -1.19 -19.22 -1.69
CA GLN A 188 -0.28 -18.92 -0.57
C GLN A 188 -0.88 -17.90 0.40
N ILE A 189 -1.55 -16.87 -0.12
CA ILE A 189 -2.23 -15.88 0.71
C ILE A 189 -3.38 -16.53 1.46
N VAL A 190 -4.25 -17.29 0.78
CA VAL A 190 -5.36 -18.02 1.42
C VAL A 190 -4.86 -19.00 2.48
N ASN A 191 -3.82 -19.79 2.20
CA ASN A 191 -3.23 -20.70 3.18
C ASN A 191 -2.68 -19.95 4.40
N SER A 192 -2.09 -18.77 4.17
CA SER A 192 -1.64 -17.91 5.26
C SER A 192 -2.83 -17.45 6.10
N ILE A 193 -4.00 -17.21 5.54
CA ILE A 193 -5.22 -16.83 6.29
C ILE A 193 -5.83 -18.06 7.00
N SER A 194 -6.04 -19.16 6.28
CA SER A 194 -6.72 -20.36 6.78
C SER A 194 -5.93 -21.10 7.86
N GLY A 195 -4.61 -20.96 7.91
CA GLY A 195 -3.79 -21.49 9.01
C GLY A 195 -4.06 -20.85 10.39
N TYR A 196 -4.99 -19.90 10.46
CA TYR A 196 -5.37 -19.16 11.66
C TYR A 196 -6.88 -19.15 11.95
N LEU A 197 -7.73 -19.64 11.04
CA LEU A 197 -9.18 -19.70 11.23
C LEU A 197 -9.51 -20.88 12.14
#